data_AF-A0A0R1QI18-F1
#
_entry.id   AF-A0A0R1QI18-F1
#
_cell.length_a   1.000
_cell.length_b   1.000
_cell.length_c   1.000
_cell.angle_alpha   90.00
_cell.angle_beta   90.00
_cell.angle_gamma   90.00
#
_symmetry.space_group_name_H-M   'P 1'
#
loop_
_entity.id
_entity.type
_entity.pdbx_description
1 polymer ?
#
loop_
_entity_poly.entity_id
_entity_poly.type
_entity_poly.pdbx_seq_one_letter_code
_entity_poly.pdbx_strand_id
1 'polypeptide(L)'
;MNLKKKAMIMDIKSNNLIKSLGQVYQNPNVKQDADLSKLLEECVRPLMNNNDDKVYFEVIDKLSNGISKYYSSRRQTAPQEFMDLYDQVKKDVPKKSADGKRLRREFEATGLVAIGI
;
A
#
# COMPACT_ATOMS: atom_id res chain seq x y z
N MET A 1 19.75 17.88 -8.83
CA MET A 1 18.91 16.68 -9.04
C MET A 1 17.85 17.05 -10.09
N ASN A 2 17.83 16.36 -11.23
CA ASN A 2 17.11 16.77 -12.43
C ASN A 2 15.60 16.42 -12.31
N LEU A 3 14.69 17.37 -12.49
CA LEU A 3 13.23 17.21 -12.30
C LEU A 3 12.65 16.02 -13.09
N LYS A 4 13.17 15.76 -14.29
CA LYS A 4 12.78 14.60 -15.12
C LYS A 4 13.08 13.25 -14.46
N LYS A 5 14.17 13.14 -13.70
CA LYS A 5 14.58 11.89 -13.05
C LYS A 5 13.67 11.54 -11.86
N LYS A 6 13.17 12.55 -11.15
CA LYS A 6 12.24 12.36 -10.02
C LYS A 6 10.87 11.86 -10.49
N ALA A 7 10.32 12.48 -11.55
CA ALA A 7 9.04 12.07 -12.14
C ALA A 7 9.09 10.62 -12.66
N MET A 8 10.19 10.23 -13.33
CA MET A 8 10.37 8.86 -13.83
C MET A 8 10.47 7.83 -12.69
N ILE A 9 11.14 8.15 -11.59
CA ILE A 9 11.21 7.25 -10.41
C ILE A 9 9.84 7.06 -9.79
N MET A 10 9.04 8.13 -9.72
CA MET A 10 7.68 8.06 -9.17
C MET A 10 6.75 7.22 -10.03
N ASP A 11 6.80 7.39 -11.35
CA ASP A 11 6.03 6.60 -12.30
C ASP A 11 6.33 5.10 -12.16
N ILE A 12 7.61 4.73 -11.99
CA ILE A 12 8.02 3.35 -11.74
C ILE A 12 7.44 2.82 -10.42
N LYS A 13 7.47 3.63 -9.35
CA LYS A 13 6.91 3.24 -8.04
C LYS A 13 5.39 3.05 -8.09
N SER A 14 4.67 3.99 -8.68
CA SER A 14 3.22 3.91 -8.87
C SER A 14 2.85 2.69 -9.71
N ASN A 15 3.55 2.46 -10.83
CA ASN A 15 3.32 1.29 -11.68
C ASN A 15 3.62 -0.04 -10.97
N ASN A 16 4.70 -0.10 -10.17
CA ASN A 16 5.01 -1.28 -9.37
C ASN A 16 3.93 -1.53 -8.31
N LEU A 17 3.44 -0.48 -7.64
CA LEU A 17 2.36 -0.60 -6.67
C LEU A 17 1.06 -1.07 -7.33
N ILE A 18 0.69 -0.53 -8.49
CA ILE A 18 -0.47 -0.98 -9.27
C ILE A 18 -0.35 -2.46 -9.62
N LYS A 19 0.83 -2.91 -10.05
CA LYS A 19 1.07 -4.34 -10.35
C LYS A 19 0.90 -5.21 -9.11
N SER A 20 1.50 -4.84 -7.98
CA SER A 20 1.38 -5.60 -6.73
C SER A 20 -0.07 -5.63 -6.24
N LEU A 21 -0.81 -4.51 -6.31
CA LEU A 21 -2.25 -4.46 -6.02
C LEU A 21 -3.05 -5.39 -6.94
N GLY A 22 -2.72 -5.40 -8.23
CA GLY A 22 -3.34 -6.27 -9.21
C GLY A 22 -3.07 -7.76 -8.94
N GLN A 23 -1.88 -8.12 -8.46
CA GLN A 23 -1.55 -9.49 -8.06
C GLN A 23 -2.36 -9.92 -6.83
N VAL A 24 -2.41 -9.08 -5.79
CA VAL A 24 -3.22 -9.34 -4.58
C VAL A 24 -4.70 -9.51 -4.94
N TYR A 25 -5.21 -8.70 -5.89
CA TYR A 25 -6.57 -8.82 -6.39
C TYR A 25 -6.86 -10.14 -7.12
N GLN A 26 -5.85 -10.80 -7.70
CA GLN A 26 -6.04 -12.12 -8.31
C GLN A 26 -6.26 -13.23 -7.28
N ASN A 27 -5.94 -13.01 -5.99
CA ASN A 27 -6.24 -13.99 -4.97
C ASN A 27 -7.77 -14.18 -4.84
N PRO A 28 -8.29 -15.42 -4.98
CA PRO A 28 -9.72 -15.67 -4.91
C PRO A 28 -10.36 -15.21 -3.60
N ASN A 29 -9.65 -15.26 -2.47
CA ASN A 29 -10.16 -14.78 -1.18
C ASN A 29 -10.35 -13.26 -1.13
N VAL A 30 -9.52 -12.53 -1.89
CA VAL A 30 -9.58 -11.07 -2.00
C VAL A 30 -10.65 -10.68 -3.01
N LYS A 31 -10.68 -11.37 -4.15
CA LYS A 31 -11.65 -11.15 -5.23
C LYS A 31 -13.08 -11.48 -4.82
N GLN A 32 -13.27 -12.47 -3.94
CA GLN A 32 -14.58 -12.83 -3.41
C GLN A 32 -15.06 -11.89 -2.31
N ASP A 33 -14.16 -11.11 -1.70
CA ASP A 33 -14.53 -10.14 -0.68
C ASP A 33 -14.71 -8.74 -1.28
N ALA A 34 -15.94 -8.23 -1.21
CA ALA A 34 -16.32 -6.97 -1.81
C ALA A 34 -15.63 -5.77 -1.15
N ASP A 35 -15.35 -5.82 0.16
CA ASP A 35 -14.67 -4.73 0.87
C ASP A 35 -13.21 -4.65 0.42
N LEU A 36 -12.50 -5.78 0.36
CA LEU A 36 -11.10 -5.81 -0.09
C LEU A 36 -10.97 -5.46 -1.58
N SER A 37 -11.84 -6.01 -2.42
CA SER A 37 -11.86 -5.70 -3.86
C SER A 37 -12.07 -4.21 -4.09
N LYS A 38 -13.04 -3.60 -3.40
CA LYS A 38 -13.31 -2.17 -3.50
C LYS A 38 -12.13 -1.32 -2.98
N LEU A 39 -11.52 -1.71 -1.86
CA LEU A 39 -10.36 -1.03 -1.30
C LEU A 39 -9.20 -1.00 -2.31
N LEU A 40 -8.91 -2.14 -2.96
CA LEU A 40 -7.84 -2.24 -3.96
C LEU A 40 -8.14 -1.36 -5.18
N GLU A 41 -9.37 -1.37 -5.69
CA GLU A 41 -9.77 -0.49 -6.80
C GLU A 41 -9.65 1.01 -6.44
N GLU A 42 -10.09 1.40 -5.24
CA GLU A 42 -9.97 2.77 -4.74
C GLU A 42 -8.51 3.22 -4.57
N CYS A 43 -7.60 2.28 -4.32
CA CYS A 43 -6.16 2.52 -4.26
C CYS A 43 -5.53 2.61 -5.66
N VAL A 44 -5.95 1.79 -6.62
CA VAL A 44 -5.38 1.78 -7.98
C VAL A 44 -5.76 3.01 -8.79
N ARG A 45 -7.03 3.45 -8.74
CA ARG A 45 -7.54 4.59 -9.52
C ARG A 45 -6.69 5.86 -9.42
N PRO A 46 -6.36 6.38 -8.23
CA PRO A 46 -5.57 7.60 -8.11
C PRO A 46 -4.11 7.42 -8.55
N LEU A 47 -3.57 6.18 -8.55
CA LEU A 47 -2.23 5.90 -9.08
C LEU A 47 -2.20 5.87 -10.62
N MET A 48 -3.33 5.56 -11.26
CA MET A 48 -3.43 5.62 -12.72
C MET A 48 -3.36 7.08 -13.19
N ASN A 49 -2.31 7.40 -13.94
CA ASN A 49 -2.08 8.72 -14.54
C ASN A 49 -1.68 9.85 -13.56
N ASN A 50 -1.27 9.50 -12.32
CA ASN A 50 -0.81 10.48 -11.34
C ASN A 50 0.55 10.08 -10.74
N ASN A 51 1.54 10.95 -10.94
CA ASN A 51 2.93 10.75 -10.51
C ASN A 51 3.32 11.72 -9.38
N ASP A 52 2.33 12.11 -8.55
CA ASP A 52 2.57 12.96 -7.39
C ASP A 52 2.89 12.12 -6.14
N ASP A 53 3.95 12.52 -5.43
CA ASP A 53 4.39 11.86 -4.19
C ASP A 53 3.25 11.79 -3.18
N LYS A 54 2.42 12.84 -3.09
CA LYS A 54 1.31 12.90 -2.14
C LYS A 54 0.26 11.86 -2.43
N VAL A 55 -0.10 11.69 -3.70
CA VAL A 55 -1.11 10.71 -4.13
C VAL A 55 -0.63 9.31 -3.83
N TYR A 56 0.64 9.04 -4.11
CA TYR A 56 1.27 7.76 -3.77
C TYR A 56 1.20 7.48 -2.26
N PHE A 57 1.53 8.47 -1.40
CA PHE A 57 1.44 8.28 0.05
C PHE A 57 0.01 8.17 0.58
N GLU A 58 -0.95 8.94 0.06
CA GLU A 58 -2.37 8.81 0.42
C GLU A 58 -2.91 7.41 0.10
N VAL A 59 -2.50 6.83 -1.03
CA VAL A 59 -2.90 5.49 -1.41
C VAL A 59 -2.31 4.45 -0.46
N ILE A 60 -1.02 4.58 -0.12
CA ILE A 60 -0.40 3.69 0.87
C ILE A 60 -1.11 3.80 2.20
N ASP A 61 -1.44 5.01 2.65
CA ASP A 61 -2.13 5.27 3.92
C ASP A 61 -3.52 4.64 3.94
N LYS A 62 -4.32 4.86 2.89
CA LYS A 62 -5.64 4.24 2.73
C LYS A 62 -5.57 2.73 2.69
N LEU A 63 -4.65 2.18 1.92
CA LEU A 63 -4.42 0.74 1.82
C LEU A 63 -4.07 0.16 3.19
N SER A 64 -3.15 0.83 3.89
CA SER A 64 -2.65 0.39 5.19
C SER A 64 -3.72 0.43 6.28
N ASN A 65 -4.55 1.46 6.27
CA ASN A 65 -5.66 1.58 7.21
C ASN A 65 -6.81 0.65 6.83
N GLY A 66 -7.12 0.52 5.54
CA GLY A 66 -8.20 -0.33 5.05
C GLY A 66 -7.95 -1.81 5.35
N ILE A 67 -6.76 -2.33 5.02
CA ILE A 67 -6.40 -3.73 5.27
C ILE A 67 -6.35 -3.98 6.78
N SER A 68 -5.68 -3.12 7.55
CA SER A 68 -5.64 -3.31 9.01
C SER A 68 -7.02 -3.30 9.63
N LYS A 69 -7.89 -2.35 9.25
CA LYS A 69 -9.25 -2.26 9.79
C LYS A 69 -10.06 -3.49 9.41
N TYR A 70 -9.95 -3.95 8.17
CA TYR A 70 -10.63 -5.14 7.68
C TYR A 70 -10.24 -6.39 8.49
N TYR A 71 -8.94 -6.66 8.62
CA TYR A 71 -8.44 -7.85 9.33
C TYR A 71 -8.60 -7.76 10.84
N SER A 72 -8.43 -6.57 11.43
CA SER A 72 -8.68 -6.34 12.86
C SER A 72 -10.15 -6.53 13.23
N SER A 73 -11.06 -6.03 12.41
CA SER A 73 -12.51 -6.17 12.67
C SER A 73 -12.99 -7.61 12.54
N ARG A 74 -12.36 -8.40 11.65
CA ARG A 74 -12.70 -9.81 11.44
C ARG A 74 -11.85 -10.76 12.30
N ARG A 75 -10.91 -10.27 13.12
CA ARG A 75 -9.91 -11.05 13.88
C ARG A 75 -9.20 -12.10 13.02
N GLN A 76 -8.92 -11.76 11.77
CA GLN A 76 -8.24 -12.62 10.80
C GLN A 76 -6.82 -12.11 10.56
N THR A 77 -5.91 -13.00 10.21
CA THR A 77 -4.57 -12.64 9.75
C THR A 77 -4.60 -12.23 8.28
N ALA A 78 -3.91 -11.15 7.93
CA ALA A 78 -3.75 -10.75 6.55
C ALA A 78 -2.95 -11.81 5.77
N PRO A 79 -3.37 -12.18 4.55
CA PRO A 79 -2.62 -13.02 3.63
C PRO A 79 -1.20 -12.51 3.42
N GLN A 80 -0.28 -13.44 3.13
CA GLN A 80 1.12 -13.14 2.87
C GLN A 80 1.28 -12.08 1.76
N GLU A 81 0.45 -12.11 0.71
CA GLU A 81 0.52 -11.15 -0.39
C GLU A 81 0.25 -9.71 0.06
N PHE A 82 -0.63 -9.51 1.05
CA PHE A 82 -0.81 -8.19 1.65
C PHE A 82 0.41 -7.82 2.49
N MET A 83 0.99 -8.75 3.25
CA MET A 83 2.22 -8.48 4.01
C MET A 83 3.38 -8.07 3.09
N ASP A 84 3.55 -8.73 1.94
CA ASP A 84 4.57 -8.40 0.94
C ASP A 84 4.31 -7.03 0.31
N LEU A 85 3.05 -6.72 -0.01
CA LEU A 85 2.62 -5.39 -0.46
C LEU A 85 2.97 -4.31 0.57
N TYR A 86 2.70 -4.58 1.85
CA TYR A 86 3.02 -3.71 2.98
C TYR A 86 4.52 -3.48 3.13
N ASP A 87 5.35 -4.52 3.03
CA ASP A 87 6.80 -4.39 3.15
C ASP A 87 7.38 -3.59 1.98
N GLN A 88 6.86 -3.82 0.76
CA GLN A 88 7.24 -3.03 -0.42
C GLN A 88 6.96 -1.54 -0.22
N VAL A 89 5.73 -1.17 0.17
CA VAL A 89 5.39 0.26 0.36
C VAL A 89 6.12 0.87 1.54
N LYS A 90 6.37 0.11 2.62
CA LYS A 90 7.15 0.56 3.78
C LYS A 90 8.59 0.92 3.43
N LYS A 91 9.20 0.23 2.46
CA LYS A 91 10.53 0.57 1.92
C LYS A 91 10.50 1.84 1.07
N ASP A 92 9.39 2.09 0.37
CA ASP A 92 9.21 3.27 -0.45
C ASP A 92 8.91 4.54 0.35
N VAL A 93 8.45 4.41 1.60
CA VAL A 93 8.18 5.50 2.52
C VAL A 93 9.48 6.17 3.02
N PRO A 94 9.68 7.48 2.75
CA PRO A 94 10.89 8.19 3.12
C PRO A 94 10.98 8.33 4.65
N LYS A 95 12.07 7.79 5.24
CA LYS A 95 12.34 7.81 6.70
C LYS A 95 12.31 9.20 7.35
N LYS A 96 12.47 10.27 6.55
CA LYS A 96 12.57 11.66 7.02
C LYS A 96 11.33 12.51 6.72
N SER A 97 10.27 11.98 6.10
CA SER A 97 9.02 12.74 5.89
C SER A 97 8.05 12.60 7.07
N ALA A 98 7.25 13.63 7.34
CA ALA A 98 6.20 13.60 8.35
C ALA A 98 5.17 12.49 8.05
N ASP A 99 4.75 12.37 6.79
CA ASP A 99 3.87 11.29 6.31
C ASP A 99 4.50 9.93 6.53
N GLY A 100 5.83 9.82 6.32
CA GLY A 100 6.54 8.57 6.50
C GLY A 100 6.71 8.13 7.94
N LYS A 101 6.80 9.07 8.89
CA LYS A 101 6.73 8.77 10.33
C LYS A 101 5.33 8.38 10.77
N ARG A 102 4.28 8.93 10.15
CA ARG A 102 2.89 8.57 10.45
C ARG A 102 2.58 7.16 9.96
N LEU A 103 2.84 6.91 8.67
CA LEU A 103 2.70 5.59 8.04
C LEU A 103 3.48 4.50 8.78
N ARG A 104 4.72 4.77 9.21
CA ARG A 104 5.48 3.81 10.03
C ARG A 104 4.83 3.49 11.36
N ARG A 105 4.31 4.51 12.06
CA ARG A 105 3.57 4.29 13.30
C ARG A 105 2.28 3.53 13.07
N GLU A 106 1.60 3.76 11.94
CA GLU A 106 0.43 2.97 11.55
C GLU A 106 0.84 1.52 11.26
N PHE A 107 1.91 1.27 10.51
CA PHE A 107 2.43 -0.08 10.30
C PHE A 107 2.80 -0.81 11.61
N GLU A 108 3.34 -0.09 12.59
CA GLU A 108 3.65 -0.64 13.91
C GLU A 108 2.37 -0.89 14.76
N ALA A 109 1.39 0.01 14.69
CA ALA A 109 0.15 -0.06 15.47
C ALA A 109 -0.85 -1.09 14.92
N THR A 110 -0.82 -1.33 13.61
CA THR A 110 -1.72 -2.26 12.91
C THR A 110 -1.39 -3.73 13.17
N GLY A 111 -0.27 -4.03 13.84
CA GLY A 111 0.13 -5.41 14.17
C GLY A 111 0.52 -6.25 12.95
N LEU A 112 0.42 -5.69 11.75
CA LEU A 112 0.93 -6.23 10.48
C LEU A 112 2.45 -6.09 10.37
N VAL A 113 3.12 -6.03 11.53
CA VAL A 113 4.56 -6.16 11.60
C VAL A 113 4.84 -7.58 11.15
N ALA A 114 5.33 -7.71 9.91
CA ALA A 114 6.08 -8.88 9.49
C ALA A 114 7.03 -9.19 10.65
N ILE A 115 6.74 -10.26 11.38
CA ILE A 115 7.62 -10.76 12.42
C ILE A 115 8.91 -11.03 11.66
N GLY A 116 9.87 -10.13 11.81
CA GLY A 116 11.22 -10.34 11.33
C GLY A 116 11.73 -11.58 12.06
N ILE A 117 11.84 -12.67 11.32
CA ILE A 117 12.72 -13.76 11.68
C ILE A 117 14.11 -13.34 11.24
#